data_AF-A0A3N7E2U0-F1
#
_entry.id   AF-A0A3N7E2U0-F1
#
_cell.length_a   1.000
_cell.length_b   1.000
_cell.length_c   1.000
_cell.angle_alpha   90.00
_cell.angle_beta   90.00
_cell.angle_gamma   90.00
#
_symmetry.space_group_name_H-M   'P 1'
#
loop_
_entity.id
_entity.type
_entity.pdbx_description
1 polymer ?
#
loop_
_entity_poly.entity_id
_entity_poly.type
_entity_poly.pdbx_seq_one_letter_code
_entity_poly.pdbx_strand_id
1 'polypeptide(L)'
;MKHIRDKLGLLQAALAGLLEMPNGTFSLYELGLLNLNSQQLATISDIEMLLQEEQTIEPTAAISIRADQLQTAVLKKMGQRLEEVGF
;
A
#
# COMPACT_ATOMS: atom_id res chain seq x y z
N MET A 1 5.53 19.89 0.82
CA MET A 1 5.86 18.57 0.24
C MET A 1 6.66 17.63 1.12
N LYS A 2 7.58 18.09 1.98
CA LYS A 2 8.31 17.18 2.90
C LYS A 2 7.37 16.27 3.70
N HIS A 3 6.25 16.80 4.20
CA HIS A 3 5.24 16.03 4.92
C HIS A 3 4.55 14.93 4.07
N ILE A 4 4.35 15.15 2.77
CA ILE A 4 3.74 14.17 1.86
C ILE A 4 4.72 13.04 1.58
N ARG A 5 5.97 13.41 1.34
CA ARG A 5 7.06 12.46 1.19
C ARG A 5 7.21 11.56 2.41
N ASP A 6 7.19 12.16 3.60
CA ASP A 6 7.33 11.45 4.87
C ASP A 6 6.10 10.53 5.11
N LYS A 7 4.88 10.96 4.74
CA LYS A 7 3.68 10.12 4.78
C LYS A 7 3.73 8.93 3.82
N LEU A 8 4.27 9.12 2.62
CA LEU A 8 4.42 8.07 1.61
C LEU A 8 5.65 7.17 1.85
N GLY A 9 6.53 7.51 2.80
CA GLY A 9 7.80 6.82 3.00
C GLY A 9 8.75 6.88 1.80
N LEU A 10 8.57 7.87 0.92
CA LEU A 10 9.33 7.97 -0.33
C LEU A 10 10.64 8.73 -0.15
N LEU A 11 11.64 8.37 -0.95
CA LEU A 11 12.85 9.18 -1.08
C LEU A 11 12.56 10.43 -1.92
N GLN A 12 13.30 11.51 -1.66
CA GLN A 12 13.17 12.76 -2.42
C GLN A 12 13.36 12.53 -3.93
N ALA A 13 14.30 11.65 -4.29
CA ALA A 13 14.57 11.30 -5.68
C ALA A 13 13.40 10.58 -6.37
N ALA A 14 12.61 9.80 -5.63
CA ALA A 14 11.46 9.09 -6.18
C ALA A 14 10.34 10.08 -6.55
N LEU A 15 10.06 11.05 -5.68
CA LEU A 15 9.09 12.11 -5.96
C LEU A 15 9.58 13.07 -7.06
N ALA A 16 10.87 13.40 -7.09
CA ALA A 16 11.43 14.18 -8.18
C ALA A 16 11.25 13.46 -9.53
N GLY A 17 11.48 12.14 -9.55
CA GLY A 17 11.21 11.30 -10.72
C GLY A 17 9.74 11.31 -11.17
N LEU A 18 8.79 11.22 -10.23
CA LEU A 18 7.35 11.28 -10.53
C LEU A 18 6.92 12.62 -11.14
N LEU A 19 7.61 13.70 -10.81
CA LEU A 19 7.34 15.03 -11.36
C LEU A 19 8.18 15.34 -12.61
N GLU A 20 8.95 14.35 -13.09
CA GLU A 20 9.91 14.49 -14.20
C GLU A 20 10.90 15.64 -13.97
N MET A 21 11.32 15.82 -12.72
CA MET A 21 12.21 16.88 -12.29
C MET A 21 13.56 16.35 -11.82
N PRO A 22 14.66 17.08 -12.06
CA PRO A 22 15.93 16.82 -11.40
C PRO A 22 15.81 17.00 -9.88
N ASN A 23 16.52 16.17 -9.11
CA ASN A 23 16.53 16.22 -7.64
C ASN A 23 16.89 17.60 -7.08
N GLY A 24 17.81 18.32 -7.72
CA GLY A 24 18.20 19.68 -7.33
C GLY A 24 17.05 20.67 -7.50
N THR A 25 16.34 20.61 -8.62
CA THR A 25 15.18 21.46 -8.90
C THR A 25 14.02 21.15 -7.94
N PHE A 26 13.78 19.86 -7.66
CA PHE A 26 12.78 19.46 -6.67
C PHE A 26 13.16 19.91 -5.25
N SER A 27 14.44 19.91 -4.89
CA SER A 27 14.91 20.47 -3.61
C SER A 27 14.60 21.96 -3.49
N LEU A 28 14.78 22.74 -4.56
CA LEU A 28 14.41 24.16 -4.57
C LEU A 28 12.91 24.37 -4.39
N TYR A 29 12.09 23.52 -4.99
CA TYR A 29 10.64 23.52 -4.76
C TYR A 29 10.29 23.15 -3.31
N GLU A 30 10.92 22.12 -2.71
CA GLU A 30 10.69 21.78 -1.30
C GLU A 30 11.08 22.90 -0.33
N LEU A 31 12.06 23.73 -0.70
CA LEU A 31 12.47 24.94 0.03
C LEU A 31 11.57 26.16 -0.25
N GLY A 32 10.59 26.06 -1.16
CA GLY A 32 9.70 27.15 -1.54
C GLY A 32 10.34 28.20 -2.46
N LEU A 33 11.48 27.88 -3.09
CA LEU A 33 12.23 28.79 -3.96
C LEU A 33 11.83 28.66 -5.44
N LEU A 34 11.03 27.65 -5.78
CA LEU A 34 10.56 27.38 -7.13
C LEU A 34 9.09 26.99 -7.08
N ASN A 35 8.33 27.36 -8.11
CA ASN A 35 6.95 26.94 -8.27
C ASN A 35 6.85 25.84 -9.32
N LEU A 36 5.90 24.93 -9.11
CA LEU A 36 5.59 23.88 -10.07
C LEU A 36 4.75 24.43 -11.22
N ASN A 37 4.91 23.80 -12.38
CA ASN A 37 4.04 24.06 -13.52
C ASN A 37 2.68 23.34 -13.36
N SER A 38 1.73 23.66 -14.24
CA SER A 38 0.36 23.11 -14.18
C SER A 38 0.31 21.58 -14.24
N GLN A 39 1.19 20.94 -15.02
CA GLN A 39 1.24 19.48 -15.14
C GLN A 39 1.74 18.85 -13.83
N GLN A 40 2.81 19.39 -13.25
CA GLN A 40 3.37 18.93 -11.99
C GLN A 40 2.40 19.15 -10.81
N LEU A 41 1.67 20.27 -10.82
CA LEU A 41 0.61 20.52 -9.83
C LEU A 41 -0.53 19.50 -9.95
N ALA A 42 -0.93 19.14 -11.17
CA ALA A 42 -1.94 18.10 -11.39
C ALA A 42 -1.46 16.75 -10.83
N THR A 43 -0.23 16.34 -11.13
CA THR A 43 0.35 15.09 -10.59
C THR A 43 0.39 15.07 -9.07
N ILE A 44 0.76 16.19 -8.41
CA ILE A 44 0.72 16.26 -6.95
C ILE A 44 -0.71 16.17 -6.42
N SER A 45 -1.65 16.87 -7.06
CA SER A 45 -3.06 16.82 -6.67
C SER A 45 -3.63 15.41 -6.74
N ASP A 46 -3.27 14.64 -7.76
CA ASP A 46 -3.68 13.23 -7.91
C ASP A 46 -3.08 12.36 -6.79
N ILE A 47 -1.79 12.55 -6.47
CA ILE A 47 -1.13 11.85 -5.36
C ILE A 47 -1.79 12.19 -4.02
N GLU A 48 -2.10 13.46 -3.79
CA GLU A 48 -2.78 13.93 -2.57
C GLU A 48 -4.19 13.34 -2.44
N MET A 49 -4.94 13.25 -3.54
CA MET A 49 -6.27 12.65 -3.56
C MET A 49 -6.21 11.15 -3.21
N LEU A 50 -5.27 10.41 -3.80
CA LEU A 50 -5.04 9.00 -3.48
C LEU A 50 -4.61 8.77 -2.03
N LEU A 51 -3.90 9.74 -1.43
CA LEU A 51 -3.53 9.71 -0.02
C LEU A 51 -4.68 10.05 0.94
N GLN A 52 -5.64 10.88 0.50
CA GLN A 52 -6.83 11.21 1.28
C GLN A 52 -7.83 10.06 1.27
N GLU A 53 -7.85 9.26 0.20
CA GLU A 53 -8.50 7.96 0.14
C GLU A 53 -7.68 6.90 0.90
N GLU A 54 -7.31 7.18 2.16
CA GLU A 54 -7.11 6.11 3.14
C GLU A 54 -8.45 5.35 3.23
N GLN A 55 -8.65 4.41 2.30
CA GLN A 55 -9.60 3.34 2.51
C GLN A 55 -9.13 2.69 3.80
N THR A 56 -9.88 2.93 4.87
CA THR A 56 -9.98 2.01 5.98
C THR A 56 -10.29 0.66 5.35
N ILE A 57 -9.25 -0.11 5.06
CA ILE A 57 -9.38 -1.54 4.90
C ILE A 57 -9.76 -1.98 6.30
N GLU A 58 -11.06 -1.97 6.59
CA GLU A 58 -11.65 -2.67 7.72
C GLU A 58 -10.96 -4.03 7.74
N PRO A 59 -10.25 -4.40 8.83
CA PRO A 59 -9.59 -5.67 8.89
C PRO A 59 -10.64 -6.73 8.57
N THR A 60 -10.49 -7.38 7.43
CA THR A 60 -11.44 -8.39 6.95
C THR A 60 -11.63 -9.35 8.11
N ALA A 61 -12.87 -9.40 8.61
CA ALA A 61 -13.27 -9.96 9.89
C ALA A 61 -12.31 -11.03 10.38
N ALA A 62 -11.70 -10.78 11.56
CA ALA A 62 -10.74 -11.65 12.21
C ALA A 62 -10.97 -13.11 11.83
N ILE A 63 -10.06 -13.67 11.03
CA ILE A 63 -10.11 -15.09 10.65
C ILE A 63 -10.16 -15.84 11.97
N SER A 64 -11.33 -16.38 12.30
CA SER A 64 -11.53 -17.10 13.54
C SER A 64 -10.71 -18.37 13.43
N ILE A 65 -9.50 -18.36 13.97
CA ILE A 65 -8.53 -19.46 13.93
C ILE A 65 -9.20 -20.78 14.39
N ARG A 66 -10.24 -20.69 15.23
CA ARG A 66 -11.05 -21.84 15.66
C ARG A 66 -11.82 -22.51 14.51
N ALA A 67 -12.35 -21.75 13.55
CA ALA A 67 -13.05 -22.30 12.39
C ALA A 67 -12.09 -23.07 11.47
N ASP A 68 -10.89 -22.54 11.23
CA ASP A 68 -9.85 -23.21 10.44
C ASP A 68 -9.30 -24.45 11.15
N GLN A 69 -9.15 -24.41 12.47
CA GLN A 69 -8.77 -25.59 13.28
C GLN A 69 -9.83 -26.70 13.21
N LEU A 70 -11.11 -26.36 13.20
CA LEU A 70 -12.19 -27.34 13.03
C LEU A 70 -12.20 -27.91 11.62
N GLN A 71 -12.05 -27.08 10.59
CA GLN A 71 -12.00 -27.55 9.19
C GLN A 71 -10.79 -28.45 8.93
N THR A 72 -9.61 -28.09 9.42
CA THR A 72 -8.40 -28.95 9.32
C THR A 72 -8.56 -30.26 10.09
N ALA A 73 -9.21 -30.27 11.25
CA ALA A 73 -9.50 -31.50 11.98
C ALA A 73 -10.49 -32.41 11.24
N VAL A 74 -11.51 -31.84 10.58
CA VAL A 74 -12.47 -32.59 9.76
C VAL A 74 -11.80 -33.15 8.50
N LEU A 75 -10.99 -32.35 7.80
CA LEU A 75 -10.22 -32.78 6.64
C LEU A 75 -9.25 -33.92 6.99
N LYS A 76 -8.56 -33.83 8.13
CA LYS A 76 -7.65 -34.88 8.61
C LYS A 76 -8.39 -36.19 8.93
N LYS A 77 -9.57 -36.10 9.57
CA LYS A 77 -10.41 -37.28 9.82
C LYS A 77 -10.97 -37.90 8.53
N MET A 78 -11.31 -37.09 7.53
CA MET A 78 -11.71 -37.60 6.23
C MET A 78 -10.55 -38.28 5.49
N GLY A 79 -9.34 -37.70 5.53
CA GLY A 79 -8.14 -38.34 4.98
C GLY A 79 -7.83 -39.70 5.63
N GLN A 80 -7.90 -39.78 6.97
CA GLN A 80 -7.70 -41.05 7.69
C GLN A 80 -8.74 -42.10 7.34
N ARG A 81 -10.01 -41.71 7.19
CA ARG A 81 -11.07 -42.64 6.76
C ARG A 81 -10.90 -43.11 5.32
N LEU A 82 -10.31 -42.29 4.45
CA LEU A 82 -10.00 -42.69 3.07
C LEU A 82 -8.81 -43.66 3.05
N GLU A 83 -7.81 -43.47 3.91
CA GLU A 83 -6.71 -44.43 4.11
C GLU A 83 -7.19 -45.77 4.70
N GLU A 84 -8.16 -45.75 5.62
CA GLU A 84 -8.76 -46.96 6.20
C GLU A 84 -9.70 -47.72 5.25
N VAL A 85 -10.22 -47.07 4.21
CA VAL A 85 -11.22 -47.64 3.28
C VAL A 85 -10.64 -48.07 1.92
N GLY A 86 -9.37 -47.78 1.61
CA GLY A 86 -8.65 -48.53 0.56
C GLY A 86 -7.52 -47.79 -0.17
N PHE A 87 -6.28 -48.28 0.03
CA PHE A 87 -5.64 -49.22 -0.91
C PHE A 87 -4.92 -50.32 -0.12
#